data_AF-A0A382SWU7-F1
#
_entry.id   AF-A0A382SWU7-F1
#
_cell.length_a   1.000
_cell.length_b   1.000
_cell.length_c   1.000
_cell.angle_alpha   90.00
_cell.angle_beta   90.00
_cell.angle_gamma   90.00
#
_symmetry.space_group_name_H-M   'P 1'
#
loop_
_entity.id
_entity.type
_entity.pdbx_description
1 polymer ?
#
loop_
_entity_poly.entity_id
_entity_poly.type
_entity_poly.pdbx_seq_one_letter_code
_entity_poly.pdbx_strand_id
1 'polypeptide(L)'
;MKIKWYAHAAFRLEGEGLGIVVDPYTPEKSGFAPIEEPADIVVRCAHDDSAHGNADMVRGNPDVVTATWILDEGATVRGLKVSAIPTKES
;
A
#
# COMPACT_ATOMS: atom_id res chain seq x y z
N MET A 1 5.94 16.40 -2.03
CA MET A 1 5.73 14.94 -2.15
C MET A 1 7.05 14.28 -2.49
N LYS A 2 7.43 13.22 -1.79
CA LYS A 2 8.58 12.36 -2.09
C LYS A 2 8.07 10.96 -2.46
N ILE A 3 8.76 10.30 -3.37
CA ILE A 3 8.45 8.94 -3.80
C ILE A 3 9.71 8.11 -3.68
N LYS A 4 9.62 6.95 -3.05
CA LYS A 4 10.67 5.92 -3.00
C LYS A 4 10.09 4.62 -3.52
N TRP A 5 10.85 3.92 -4.36
CA TRP A 5 10.51 2.59 -4.80
C TRP A 5 11.28 1.57 -3.95
N TYR A 6 10.60 0.52 -3.48
CA TYR A 6 11.22 -0.57 -2.73
C TYR A 6 11.65 -1.70 -3.67
N ALA A 7 10.65 -2.35 -4.28
CA ALA A 7 10.75 -3.40 -5.30
C ALA A 7 9.33 -3.80 -5.70
N HIS A 8 9.16 -4.65 -6.71
CA HIS A 8 7.83 -5.09 -7.17
C HIS A 8 6.90 -3.88 -7.45
N ALA A 9 5.63 -3.98 -7.08
CA ALA A 9 4.68 -2.88 -7.06
C ALA A 9 4.79 -1.97 -5.81
N ALA A 10 5.78 -2.19 -4.93
CA ALA A 10 5.84 -1.51 -3.64
C ALA A 10 6.54 -0.15 -3.68
N PHE A 11 5.84 0.89 -3.24
CA PHE A 11 6.36 2.26 -3.14
C PHE A 11 6.10 2.85 -1.76
N ARG A 12 6.92 3.82 -1.37
CA ARG A 12 6.60 4.79 -0.33
C ARG A 12 6.25 6.13 -0.96
N LEU A 13 5.13 6.70 -0.54
CA LEU A 13 4.75 8.07 -0.81
C LEU A 13 4.82 8.87 0.50
N GLU A 14 5.46 10.04 0.48
CA GLU A 14 5.57 10.91 1.65
C GLU A 14 5.16 12.33 1.30
N GLY A 15 4.24 12.88 2.08
CA GLY A 15 3.72 14.23 1.87
C GLY A 15 2.75 14.62 2.98
N GLU A 16 2.65 15.92 3.26
CA GLU A 16 1.68 16.47 4.22
C GLU A 16 1.72 15.82 5.62
N GLY A 17 2.92 15.37 6.04
CA GLY A 17 3.11 14.71 7.32
C GLY A 17 2.70 13.24 7.38
N LEU A 18 2.28 12.64 6.26
CA LEU A 18 1.93 11.23 6.15
C LEU A 18 2.99 10.44 5.36
N GLY A 19 3.29 9.24 5.84
CA GLY A 19 3.99 8.19 5.12
C GLY A 19 3.03 7.08 4.69
N ILE A 20 2.99 6.78 3.40
CA ILE A 20 2.11 5.76 2.82
C ILE A 20 2.97 4.69 2.17
N VAL A 21 2.73 3.41 2.48
CA VAL A 21 3.31 2.29 1.74
C VAL A 21 2.24 1.70 0.82
N VAL A 22 2.58 1.51 -0.44
CA VAL A 22 1.69 0.94 -1.46
C VAL A 22 2.16 -0.48 -1.76
N ASP A 23 1.23 -1.42 -1.91
CA ASP A 23 1.42 -2.82 -2.34
C ASP A 23 2.63 -3.56 -1.72
N PRO A 24 2.73 -3.64 -0.38
CA PRO A 24 3.81 -4.39 0.25
C PRO A 24 3.75 -5.87 -0.12
N TYR A 25 4.89 -6.43 -0.54
CA TYR A 25 5.04 -7.85 -0.87
C TYR A 25 5.45 -8.68 0.34
N THR A 26 5.30 -10.01 0.27
CA THR A 26 5.90 -10.95 1.21
C THR A 26 7.37 -11.24 0.82
N PRO A 27 8.38 -10.86 1.62
CA PRO A 27 9.79 -11.04 1.29
C PRO A 27 10.16 -12.50 0.97
N GLU A 28 9.65 -13.44 1.74
CA GLU A 28 9.96 -14.87 1.62
C GLU A 28 9.48 -15.46 0.29
N LYS A 29 8.46 -14.85 -0.33
CA LYS A 29 7.93 -15.30 -1.64
C LYS A 29 8.48 -14.51 -2.82
N SER A 30 8.82 -13.24 -2.61
CA SER A 30 9.28 -12.34 -3.67
C SER A 30 10.80 -12.33 -3.85
N GLY A 31 11.56 -12.69 -2.81
CA GLY A 31 13.02 -12.62 -2.81
C GLY A 31 13.60 -11.21 -2.61
N PHE A 32 12.75 -10.20 -2.39
CA PHE A 32 13.18 -8.84 -2.13
C PHE A 32 13.44 -8.59 -0.64
N ALA A 33 14.20 -7.53 -0.34
CA ALA A 33 14.49 -7.14 1.04
C ALA A 33 13.22 -6.66 1.77
N PRO A 34 13.07 -6.91 3.08
CA PRO A 34 11.93 -6.40 3.85
C PRO A 34 11.80 -4.88 3.82
N ILE A 35 10.56 -4.38 3.90
CA ILE A 35 10.28 -2.95 4.09
C ILE A 35 10.34 -2.66 5.59
N GLU A 36 11.43 -2.04 6.05
CA GLU A 36 11.66 -1.79 7.48
C GLU A 36 11.21 -0.40 7.97
N GLU A 37 10.70 0.45 7.08
CA GLU A 37 10.27 1.81 7.39
C GLU A 37 8.82 1.83 7.92
N PRO A 38 8.51 2.68 8.91
CA PRO A 38 7.14 2.82 9.39
C PRO A 38 6.28 3.63 8.42
N ALA A 39 4.99 3.34 8.40
CA ALA A 39 4.00 4.10 7.64
C ALA A 39 2.75 4.38 8.49
N ASP A 40 2.03 5.43 8.12
CA ASP A 40 0.73 5.76 8.70
C ASP A 40 -0.40 5.00 8.01
N ILE A 41 -0.23 4.71 6.71
CA ILE A 41 -1.22 4.07 5.86
C ILE A 41 -0.54 3.03 4.97
N VAL A 42 -1.19 1.88 4.80
CA VAL A 42 -0.90 0.92 3.73
C VAL A 42 -2.04 0.93 2.72
N VAL A 43 -1.73 1.09 1.44
CA VAL A 43 -2.70 0.98 0.35
C VAL A 43 -2.39 -0.25 -0.49
N ARG A 44 -3.32 -1.20 -0.53
CA ARG A 44 -3.29 -2.39 -1.40
C ARG A 44 -4.12 -2.07 -2.64
N CYS A 45 -3.47 -1.73 -3.74
CA CYS A 45 -4.09 -1.36 -5.02
C CYS A 45 -4.70 -2.56 -5.74
N ALA A 46 -4.11 -3.74 -5.58
CA ALA A 46 -4.52 -4.98 -6.24
C ALA A 46 -5.28 -5.93 -5.28
N HIS A 47 -5.38 -7.20 -5.66
CA HIS A 47 -5.91 -8.24 -4.78
C HIS A 47 -5.05 -8.37 -3.50
N ASP A 48 -5.70 -8.73 -2.40
CA ASP A 48 -5.01 -8.97 -1.14
C ASP A 48 -4.32 -10.34 -1.17
N ASP A 49 -3.14 -10.38 -1.77
CA ASP A 49 -2.32 -11.58 -1.90
C ASP A 49 -0.88 -11.35 -1.42
N SER A 50 -0.04 -12.38 -1.50
CA SER A 50 1.35 -12.26 -1.05
C SER A 50 2.26 -11.40 -1.92
N ALA A 51 1.81 -10.98 -3.10
CA ALA A 51 2.58 -10.12 -4.00
C ALA A 51 2.25 -8.63 -3.76
N HIS A 52 1.06 -8.32 -3.23
CA HIS A 52 0.55 -6.95 -3.09
C HIS A 52 -0.08 -6.61 -1.72
N GLY A 53 -0.18 -7.56 -0.78
CA GLY A 53 -1.06 -7.46 0.39
C GLY A 53 -0.40 -7.53 1.77
N ASN A 54 0.92 -7.65 1.89
CA ASN A 54 1.61 -7.92 3.17
C ASN A 54 1.74 -6.67 4.06
N ALA A 55 0.61 -6.12 4.52
CA ALA A 55 0.58 -4.96 5.40
C ALA A 55 1.27 -5.20 6.75
N ASP A 56 1.24 -6.43 7.26
CA ASP A 56 1.79 -6.81 8.57
C ASP A 56 3.31 -6.60 8.67
N MET A 57 4.02 -6.61 7.54
CA MET A 57 5.46 -6.29 7.51
C MET A 57 5.74 -4.81 7.80
N VAL A 58 4.79 -3.91 7.50
CA VAL A 58 5.00 -2.47 7.57
C VAL A 58 4.89 -2.00 9.02
N ARG A 59 5.95 -1.35 9.52
CA ARG A 59 6.00 -0.86 10.91
C ARG A 59 5.05 0.34 11.11
N GLY A 60 4.75 0.68 12.36
CA GLY A 60 4.00 1.90 12.71
C GLY A 60 2.50 1.72 12.92
N ASN A 61 1.99 0.49 12.86
CA ASN A 61 0.57 0.18 12.99
C ASN A 61 -0.30 0.98 12.00
N PRO A 62 -0.06 0.81 10.69
CA PRO A 62 -0.73 1.59 9.66
C PRO A 62 -2.22 1.25 9.56
N ASP A 63 -3.03 2.24 9.19
CA ASP A 63 -4.38 1.96 8.69
C ASP A 63 -4.27 1.30 7.31
N VAL A 64 -5.02 0.23 7.09
CA VAL A 64 -4.95 -0.53 5.83
C VAL A 64 -6.16 -0.26 4.96
N VAL A 65 -5.91 0.20 3.73
CA VAL A 65 -6.93 0.41 2.71
C VAL A 65 -6.71 -0.58 1.57
N THR A 66 -7.73 -1.38 1.27
CA THR A 66 -7.74 -2.23 0.08
C THR A 66 -8.58 -1.57 -1.00
N ALA A 67 -7.96 -1.16 -2.10
CA ALA A 67 -8.61 -0.43 -3.18
C ALA A 67 -9.77 -1.21 -3.81
N THR A 68 -9.62 -2.54 -3.92
CA THR A 68 -10.67 -3.42 -4.48
C THR A 68 -11.93 -3.51 -3.60
N TRP A 69 -11.89 -3.02 -2.36
CA TRP A 69 -13.04 -3.00 -1.45
C TRP A 69 -13.77 -1.65 -1.41
N ILE A 70 -13.25 -0.64 -2.11
CA ILE A 70 -13.74 0.75 -2.08
C ILE A 70 -14.07 1.30 -3.47
N LEU A 71 -14.47 0.41 -4.40
CA LEU A 71 -14.69 0.75 -5.81
C LEU A 71 -15.83 1.76 -6.05
N ASP A 72 -16.80 1.83 -5.16
CA ASP A 72 -17.97 2.70 -5.32
C ASP A 72 -17.72 4.11 -4.76
N GLU A 73 -17.42 4.22 -3.46
CA GLU A 73 -17.35 5.50 -2.75
C GLU A 73 -15.93 5.95 -2.39
N GLY A 74 -14.92 5.12 -2.64
CA GLY A 74 -13.56 5.37 -2.17
C GLY A 74 -13.44 5.26 -0.65
N ALA A 75 -12.39 5.85 -0.09
CA ALA A 75 -12.19 5.95 1.35
C ALA A 75 -11.53 7.28 1.73
N THR A 76 -11.78 7.73 2.96
CA THR A 76 -10.98 8.79 3.59
C THR A 76 -10.32 8.22 4.84
N VAL A 77 -8.98 8.22 4.87
CA VAL A 77 -8.18 7.69 5.96
C VAL A 77 -7.15 8.74 6.38
N ARG A 78 -7.12 9.12 7.66
CA ARG A 78 -6.24 10.18 8.19
C ARG A 78 -6.26 11.49 7.36
N GLY A 79 -7.40 11.84 6.78
CA GLY A 79 -7.56 13.02 5.92
C GLY A 79 -7.15 12.81 4.45
N LEU A 80 -6.51 11.69 4.11
CA LEU A 80 -6.20 11.28 2.74
C LEU A 80 -7.44 10.69 2.07
N LYS A 81 -7.82 11.23 0.90
CA LYS A 81 -8.84 10.63 0.04
C LYS A 81 -8.21 9.61 -0.91
N VAL A 82 -8.78 8.41 -0.96
CA VAL A 82 -8.38 7.32 -1.85
C VAL A 82 -9.57 6.93 -2.70
N SER A 83 -9.42 6.97 -4.02
CA SER A 83 -10.43 6.50 -4.99
C SER A 83 -9.84 5.37 -5.83
N ALA A 84 -10.57 4.27 -5.97
CA ALA A 84 -10.15 3.14 -6.77
C ALA A 84 -10.80 3.18 -8.16
N ILE A 85 -10.05 2.81 -9.19
CA ILE A 85 -10.56 2.68 -10.56
C ILE A 85 -10.47 1.19 -10.93
N PRO A 86 -11.60 0.50 -11.18
CA PRO A 86 -11.57 -0.92 -11.50
C PRO A 86 -10.92 -1.14 -12.87
N THR A 87 -9.97 -2.07 -12.92
CA THR A 87 -9.36 -2.57 -14.15
C THR A 87 -9.62 -4.07 -14.29
N LYS A 88 -9.41 -4.60 -15.49
CA LYS A 88 -9.42 -6.04 -15.75
C LYS A 88 -8.07 -6.43 -16.34
N GLU A 89 -7.46 -7.46 -15.79
CA GLU A 89 -6.35 -8.14 -16.46
C GLU A 89 -6.91 -9.01 -17.59
N SER A 90 -6.22 -9.01 -18.73
CA SER A 90 -6.61 -9.71 -19.97
C SER A 90 -6.23 -11.18 -19.94
#